data_AF-A0AB38FMV5-F1
#
_entry.id   AF-A0AB38FMV5-F1
#
_cell.length_a   1.000
_cell.length_b   1.000
_cell.length_c   1.000
_cell.angle_alpha   90.00
_cell.angle_beta   90.00
_cell.angle_gamma   90.00
#
_symmetry.space_group_name_H-M   'P 1'
#
loop_
_entity.id
_entity.type
_entity.pdbx_description
1 polymer ?
#
loop_
_entity_poly.entity_id
_entity_poly.type
_entity_poly.pdbx_seq_one_letter_code
_entity_poly.pdbx_strand_id
1 'polypeptide(L)'
;MTTGYRAAALSTEDGWTEVIDDGFIALVGPFDTRSDRGGTEVAVVCPDKHRNRRGIVQGGLVMTYAAPIHVGDVLRARPHTAPGTRSLLFMRTDLTVEDTLVATATGVFKPLRTAPLVEE
;
A
#
# COMPACT_ATOMS: atom_id res chain seq x y z
N MET A 1 3.61 6.39 -27.90
CA MET A 1 4.12 7.53 -27.12
C MET A 1 3.47 7.44 -25.74
N THR A 2 4.21 7.00 -24.72
CA THR A 2 3.66 6.88 -23.36
C THR A 2 3.77 8.24 -22.69
N THR A 3 2.63 8.89 -22.46
CA THR A 3 2.55 10.09 -21.61
C THR A 3 2.96 9.69 -20.20
N GLY A 4 4.23 9.90 -19.84
CA GLY A 4 4.74 9.61 -18.50
C GLY A 4 4.17 10.61 -17.50
N TYR A 5 3.62 10.12 -16.40
CA TYR A 5 3.26 10.97 -15.27
C TYR A 5 4.53 11.42 -14.56
N ARG A 6 4.75 12.75 -14.46
CA ARG A 6 5.80 13.33 -13.63
C ARG A 6 5.23 13.61 -12.25
N ALA A 7 5.82 13.01 -11.23
CA ALA A 7 5.48 13.28 -9.85
C ALA A 7 6.26 14.52 -9.36
N ALA A 8 5.63 15.35 -8.53
CA ALA A 8 6.26 16.53 -7.94
C ALA A 8 7.27 16.11 -6.86
N ALA A 9 8.41 16.78 -6.77
CA ALA A 9 9.41 16.51 -5.73
C ALA A 9 9.03 17.21 -4.42
N LEU A 10 9.27 16.54 -3.29
CA LEU A 10 9.22 17.15 -1.97
C LEU A 10 10.57 17.83 -1.69
N SER A 11 10.56 18.92 -0.92
CA SER A 11 11.75 19.75 -0.69
C SER A 11 12.23 19.67 0.75
N THR A 12 13.55 19.71 0.93
CA THR A 12 14.17 19.85 2.25
C THR A 12 13.89 21.20 2.90
N GLU A 13 13.58 22.23 2.10
CA GLU A 13 13.21 23.57 2.61
C GLU A 13 11.88 23.53 3.36
N ASP A 14 10.96 22.65 2.94
CA ASP A 14 9.68 22.39 3.60
C ASP A 14 9.76 21.37 4.75
N GLY A 15 10.99 20.96 5.10
CA GLY A 15 11.30 20.03 6.19
C GLY A 15 11.22 18.54 5.82
N TRP A 16 11.06 18.18 4.55
CA TRP A 16 11.03 16.79 4.11
C TRP A 16 12.43 16.21 3.96
N THR A 17 12.62 14.99 4.43
CA THR A 17 13.87 14.23 4.27
C THR A 17 13.56 12.83 3.74
N GLU A 18 14.21 12.46 2.63
CA GLU A 18 14.06 11.14 2.02
C GLU A 18 14.53 10.04 2.99
N VAL A 19 13.74 8.98 3.08
CA VAL A 19 14.07 7.78 3.85
C VAL A 19 15.05 6.94 3.02
N ILE A 20 16.29 6.86 3.51
CA ILE A 20 17.32 6.00 2.91
C ILE A 20 17.22 4.60 3.53
N ASP A 21 16.91 3.62 2.69
CA ASP A 21 16.74 2.20 3.04
C ASP A 21 17.38 1.34 1.93
N ASP A 22 17.78 0.11 2.23
CA ASP A 22 18.30 -0.86 1.25
C ASP A 22 17.37 -2.07 1.03
N GLY A 23 16.20 -2.05 1.65
CA GLY A 23 15.19 -3.09 1.60
C GLY A 23 13.92 -2.70 0.83
N PHE A 24 12.76 -3.06 1.38
CA PHE A 24 11.47 -2.90 0.72
C PHE A 24 11.11 -1.43 0.44
N ILE A 25 11.49 -0.51 1.33
CA ILE A 25 11.20 0.92 1.20
C ILE A 25 12.00 1.52 0.04
N ALA A 26 13.23 1.08 -0.18
CA ALA A 26 14.02 1.44 -1.37
C ALA A 26 13.34 1.00 -2.68
N LEU A 27 12.81 -0.22 -2.70
CA LEU A 27 12.15 -0.80 -3.88
C LEU A 27 10.85 -0.05 -4.22
N VAL A 28 10.00 0.18 -3.22
CA VAL A 28 8.67 0.76 -3.41
C VAL A 28 8.61 2.28 -3.23
N GLY A 29 9.68 2.93 -2.78
CA GLY A 29 9.75 4.39 -2.58
C GLY A 29 9.78 5.21 -3.88
N PRO A 30 10.10 6.51 -3.81
CA PRO A 30 10.73 7.21 -2.68
C PRO A 30 9.73 7.60 -1.59
N PHE A 31 10.13 7.42 -0.33
CA PHE A 31 9.39 7.89 0.84
C PHE A 31 10.15 9.02 1.51
N ASP A 32 9.43 10.01 2.02
CA ASP A 32 9.97 11.15 2.74
C ASP A 32 9.33 11.25 4.11
N THR A 33 10.07 11.77 5.08
CA THR A 33 9.55 12.05 6.42
C THR A 33 9.78 13.50 6.80
N ARG A 34 8.87 14.03 7.62
CA ARG A 34 9.02 15.31 8.30
C ARG A 34 8.53 15.16 9.72
N SER A 35 9.25 15.70 10.68
CA SER A 35 8.84 15.70 12.09
C SER A 35 8.49 17.11 12.54
N ASP A 36 7.35 17.26 13.21
CA ASP A 36 6.91 18.51 13.82
C ASP A 36 6.47 18.29 15.29
N ARG A 37 5.81 19.28 15.91
CA ARG A 37 5.31 19.15 17.30
C ARG A 37 4.19 18.11 17.46
N GLY A 38 3.53 17.70 16.37
CA GLY A 38 2.40 16.78 16.34
C GLY A 38 2.77 15.33 16.02
N GLY A 39 3.99 15.06 15.56
CA GLY A 39 4.49 13.71 15.29
C GLY A 39 5.38 13.63 14.05
N THR A 40 5.55 12.42 13.52
CA THR A 40 6.23 12.18 12.24
C THR A 40 5.19 12.03 11.14
N GLU A 41 5.27 12.91 10.15
CA GLU A 41 4.58 12.78 8.87
C GLU A 41 5.42 11.95 7.90
N VAL A 42 4.75 11.11 7.13
CA VAL A 42 5.36 10.31 6.05
C VAL A 42 4.68 10.72 4.75
N ALA A 43 5.45 10.84 3.67
CA ALA A 43 4.96 11.09 2.33
C ALA A 43 5.63 10.15 1.31
N VAL A 44 5.00 9.99 0.15
CA VAL A 44 5.51 9.20 -0.97
C VAL A 44 5.20 9.96 -2.24
N VAL A 45 6.24 10.28 -2.99
CA VAL A 45 6.08 10.77 -4.34
C VAL A 45 5.74 9.58 -5.22
N CYS A 46 4.68 9.67 -6.05
CA CYS A 46 4.15 8.53 -6.80
C CYS A 46 4.61 8.51 -8.29
N PRO A 47 5.82 8.02 -8.64
CA PRO A 47 6.25 7.84 -10.02
C PRO A 47 5.46 6.75 -10.76
N ASP A 48 5.63 6.73 -12.09
CA ASP A 48 4.97 5.80 -13.01
C ASP A 48 5.12 4.30 -12.63
N LYS A 49 6.20 3.93 -11.90
CA LYS A 49 6.41 2.57 -11.37
C LYS A 49 5.38 2.13 -10.33
N HIS A 50 4.64 3.06 -9.73
CA HIS A 50 3.61 2.77 -8.74
C HIS A 50 2.26 2.42 -9.35
N ARG A 51 2.09 2.51 -10.67
CA ARG A 51 0.80 2.28 -11.30
C ARG A 51 0.48 0.80 -11.47
N ASN A 52 -0.79 0.45 -11.35
CA ASN A 52 -1.33 -0.81 -11.84
C ASN A 52 -1.61 -0.75 -13.36
N ARG A 53 -2.11 -1.86 -13.95
CA ARG A 53 -2.46 -1.94 -15.38
C ARG A 53 -3.48 -0.90 -15.87
N ARG A 54 -4.17 -0.21 -14.97
CA ARG A 54 -5.16 0.83 -15.27
C ARG A 54 -4.59 2.26 -15.14
N GLY A 55 -3.30 2.41 -14.85
CA GLY A 55 -2.68 3.73 -14.68
C GLY A 55 -2.95 4.39 -13.33
N ILE A 56 -3.46 3.65 -12.34
CA ILE A 56 -3.78 4.15 -11.00
C ILE A 56 -2.72 3.62 -10.02
N VAL A 57 -2.33 4.39 -9.01
CA VAL A 57 -1.44 3.93 -7.94
C VAL A 57 -1.92 2.60 -7.35
N GLN A 58 -1.03 1.62 -7.26
CA GLN A 58 -1.33 0.29 -6.74
C GLN A 58 -1.60 0.38 -5.24
N GLY A 59 -2.73 -0.19 -4.78
CA GLY A 59 -3.13 -0.15 -3.37
C GLY A 59 -2.13 -0.78 -2.39
N GLY A 60 -1.25 -1.67 -2.88
CA GLY A 60 -0.14 -2.21 -2.08
C GLY A 60 0.85 -1.15 -1.61
N LEU A 61 1.06 -0.08 -2.38
CA LEU A 61 1.89 1.07 -1.97
C LEU A 61 1.22 1.85 -0.83
N VAL A 62 -0.10 2.02 -0.90
CA VAL A 62 -0.88 2.74 0.13
C VAL A 62 -0.79 2.00 1.47
N MET A 63 -0.73 0.67 1.44
CA MET A 63 -0.55 -0.15 2.65
C MET A 63 0.84 -0.04 3.27
N THR A 64 1.84 0.49 2.57
CA THR A 64 3.19 0.73 3.14
C THR A 64 3.18 1.80 4.23
N TYR A 65 2.14 2.64 4.30
CA TYR A 65 1.92 3.59 5.40
C TYR A 65 1.37 2.97 6.69
N ALA A 66 1.16 1.65 6.72
CA ALA A 66 0.77 0.93 7.92
C ALA A 66 1.76 1.16 9.07
N ALA A 67 1.30 0.94 10.31
CA ALA A 67 2.17 0.97 11.48
C ALA A 67 3.36 0.01 11.31
N PRO A 68 4.53 0.30 11.92
CA PRO A 68 5.73 -0.52 11.76
C PRO A 68 5.48 -1.98 12.16
N ILE A 69 5.91 -2.88 11.29
CA ILE A 69 5.92 -4.33 11.48
C ILE A 69 7.39 -4.76 11.39
N HIS A 70 7.90 -5.47 12.39
CA HIS A 70 9.30 -5.88 12.44
C HIS A 70 9.52 -7.18 11.68
N VAL A 71 10.75 -7.39 11.21
CA VAL A 71 11.14 -8.67 10.60
C VAL A 71 10.99 -9.79 11.63
N GLY A 72 10.17 -10.78 11.30
CA GLY A 72 9.82 -11.90 12.19
C GLY A 72 8.41 -11.80 12.79
N ASP A 73 7.74 -10.64 12.68
CA ASP A 73 6.37 -10.47 13.14
C ASP A 73 5.38 -11.27 12.28
N VAL A 74 4.38 -11.86 12.93
CA VAL A 74 3.28 -12.56 12.25
C VAL A 74 2.12 -11.60 12.05
N LEU A 75 1.96 -11.15 10.81
CA LEU A 75 0.82 -10.35 10.39
C LEU A 75 -0.43 -11.23 10.21
N ARG A 76 -1.51 -10.89 10.93
CA ARG A 76 -2.81 -11.57 10.85
C ARG A 76 -3.82 -10.67 10.16
N ALA A 77 -4.59 -11.23 9.24
CA ALA A 77 -5.70 -10.54 8.58
C ALA A 77 -7.03 -11.16 9.01
N ARG A 78 -8.01 -10.33 9.37
CA ARG A 78 -9.40 -10.77 9.56
C ARG A 78 -10.31 -10.11 8.51
N PRO A 79 -10.52 -10.78 7.36
CA PRO A 79 -11.38 -10.25 6.32
C PRO A 79 -12.85 -10.39 6.69
N HIS A 80 -13.57 -9.28 6.61
CA HIS A 80 -15.01 -9.16 6.67
C HIS A 80 -15.54 -8.88 5.26
N THR A 81 -16.26 -9.85 4.71
CA THR A 81 -16.91 -9.70 3.41
C THR A 81 -18.25 -9.00 3.60
N ALA A 82 -18.46 -7.89 2.89
CA ALA A 82 -19.75 -7.22 2.82
C ALA A 82 -20.59 -7.80 1.67
N PRO A 83 -21.93 -7.66 1.70
CA PRO A 83 -22.79 -8.08 0.60
C PRO A 83 -22.29 -7.55 -0.75
N GLY A 84 -22.12 -8.47 -1.69
CA GLY A 84 -21.63 -8.19 -3.04
C GLY A 84 -22.74 -8.12 -4.09
N THR A 85 -22.32 -7.91 -5.33
CA THR A 85 -23.16 -8.13 -6.51
C THR A 85 -22.73 -9.43 -7.21
N ARG A 86 -23.41 -9.79 -8.30
CA ARG A 86 -22.97 -10.91 -9.16
C ARG A 86 -21.53 -10.76 -9.66
N SER A 87 -21.02 -9.53 -9.79
CA SER A 87 -19.74 -9.24 -10.44
C SER A 87 -18.70 -8.59 -9.52
N LEU A 88 -19.07 -8.18 -8.31
CA LEU A 88 -18.20 -7.46 -7.39
C LEU A 88 -18.32 -7.97 -5.96
N LEU A 89 -17.17 -8.19 -5.34
CA LEU A 89 -16.99 -8.53 -3.93
C LEU A 89 -16.44 -7.30 -3.21
N PHE A 90 -17.02 -6.99 -2.06
CA PHE A 90 -16.54 -5.93 -1.18
C PHE A 90 -15.99 -6.57 0.08
N MET A 91 -14.77 -6.19 0.47
CA MET A 91 -14.12 -6.74 1.64
C MET A 91 -13.43 -5.62 2.42
N ARG A 92 -13.57 -5.67 3.74
CA ARG A 92 -12.73 -4.92 4.67
C ARG A 92 -11.89 -5.91 5.45
N THR A 93 -10.63 -5.60 5.74
CA THR A 93 -9.83 -6.39 6.67
C THR A 93 -9.08 -5.47 7.60
N ASP A 94 -9.00 -5.88 8.85
CA ASP A 94 -8.03 -5.34 9.79
C ASP A 94 -6.82 -6.28 9.79
N LEU A 95 -5.63 -5.67 9.79
CA LEU A 95 -4.33 -6.32 9.85
C LEU A 95 -3.75 -6.06 11.23
N THR A 96 -3.41 -7.11 11.97
CA THR A 96 -2.83 -7.00 13.30
C THR A 96 -1.51 -7.75 13.40
N VAL A 97 -0.59 -7.23 14.20
CA VAL A 97 0.52 -8.00 14.78
C VAL A 97 0.15 -8.22 16.23
N GLU A 98 0.05 -9.49 16.62
CA GLU A 98 -0.57 -9.86 17.90
C GLU A 98 -1.99 -9.24 18.01
N ASP A 99 -2.21 -8.39 19.01
CA ASP A 99 -3.45 -7.64 19.25
C ASP A 99 -3.38 -6.16 18.80
N THR A 100 -2.24 -5.73 18.26
CA THR A 100 -2.04 -4.35 17.79
C THR A 100 -2.50 -4.20 16.34
N LEU A 101 -3.46 -3.30 16.11
CA LEU A 101 -3.87 -2.93 14.75
C LEU A 101 -2.72 -2.20 14.05
N VAL A 102 -2.24 -2.77 12.95
CA VAL A 102 -1.18 -2.17 12.14
C VAL A 102 -1.72 -1.53 10.86
N ALA A 103 -2.83 -2.04 10.31
CA ALA A 103 -3.52 -1.40 9.20
C ALA A 103 -4.98 -1.84 9.08
N THR A 104 -5.79 -1.02 8.43
CA THR A 104 -7.12 -1.42 7.93
C THR A 104 -7.15 -1.22 6.42
N ALA A 105 -7.69 -2.19 5.69
CA ALA A 105 -7.86 -2.12 4.24
C ALA A 105 -9.32 -2.34 3.85
N THR A 106 -9.79 -1.62 2.83
CA THR A 106 -11.05 -1.91 2.15
C THR A 106 -10.78 -2.11 0.66
N GLY A 107 -11.31 -3.17 0.07
CA GLY A 107 -11.08 -3.55 -1.31
C GLY A 107 -12.37 -3.93 -2.04
N VAL A 108 -12.39 -3.60 -3.34
CA VAL A 108 -13.43 -4.03 -4.28
C VAL A 108 -12.80 -4.96 -5.28
N PHE A 109 -13.29 -6.18 -5.36
CA PHE A 109 -12.71 -7.25 -6.18
C PHE A 109 -13.71 -7.71 -7.22
N LYS A 110 -13.24 -7.96 -8.45
CA LYS A 110 -14.02 -8.68 -9.47
C LYS A 110 -13.59 -10.14 -9.44
N PRO A 111 -14.36 -11.07 -8.84
CA PRO A 111 -14.02 -12.48 -8.87
C PRO A 111 -14.05 -12.96 -10.32
N LEU A 112 -12.93 -13.54 -10.76
CA LEU A 112 -12.83 -14.20 -12.05
C LEU A 112 -13.14 -15.68 -11.84
N ARG A 113 -13.94 -16.28 -12.72
CA ARG A 113 -14.06 -17.75 -12.75
C ARG A 113 -12.79 -18.29 -13.39
N THR A 114 -11.95 -18.94 -12.60
CA THR A 114 -10.89 -19.79 -13.15
C THR A 114 -11.49 -21.17 -13.39
N ALA A 115 -11.12 -21.82 -14.50
CA ALA A 115 -11.34 -23.27 -14.64
C ALA A 115 -10.63 -23.98 -13.47
N PRO A 116 -11.13 -25.14 -13.01
CA PRO A 116 -10.44 -25.91 -11.97
C PRO A 116 -8.98 -26.13 -12.38
N LEU A 117 -8.06 -25.99 -11.42
CA LEU A 117 -6.69 -26.44 -11.63
C LEU A 117 -6.78 -27.95 -11.92
N VAL A 118 -6.38 -28.35 -13.12
CA VAL A 118 -6.19 -29.76 -13.44
C VAL A 118 -4.90 -30.15 -12.73
N GLU A 119 -4.97 -31.05 -11.76
CA GLU A 119 -3.77 -31.65 -11.16
C GLU A 119 -3.08 -32.51 -12.22
N GLU A 120 -1.77 -32.33 -12.39
CA GLU A 120 -0.89 -33.17 -13.19
C GLU A 120 -0.23 -34.24 -12.30
#